data_AF-A0A2M7YYD0-F1
#
_entry.id   AF-A0A2M7YYD0-F1
#
_cell.length_a   1.000
_cell.length_b   1.000
_cell.length_c   1.000
_cell.angle_alpha   90.00
_cell.angle_beta   90.00
_cell.angle_gamma   90.00
#
_symmetry.space_group_name_H-M   'P 1'
#
loop_
_entity.id
_entity.type
_entity.pdbx_description
1 polymer ?
#
loop_
_entity_poly.entity_id
_entity_poly.type
_entity_poly.pdbx_seq_one_letter_code
_entity_poly.pdbx_strand_id
1 'polypeptide(L)' 'MKNAYYSVGFDEFCQFASQGNLVPLYREILADFETPVSAFSKINTGANAFL' A
#
# COMPACT_ATOMS: atom_id res chain seq x y z
N MET A 1 -10.70 17.56 -3.02
CA MET A 1 -10.38 16.25 -2.41
C MET A 1 -9.12 15.75 -3.11
N LYS A 2 -8.01 15.51 -2.40
CA LYS A 2 -6.75 15.08 -3.03
C LYS A 2 -6.94 13.65 -3.56
N ASN A 3 -6.84 13.45 -4.87
CA ASN A 3 -6.73 12.11 -5.45
C ASN A 3 -5.46 11.46 -4.89
N ALA A 4 -5.63 10.46 -4.02
CA ALA A 4 -4.53 9.59 -3.66
C ALA A 4 -4.22 8.74 -4.90
N TYR A 5 -3.04 8.92 -5.49
CA TYR A 5 -2.56 8.07 -6.59
C TYR A 5 -2.24 6.68 -6.01
N TYR A 6 -3.08 5.71 -6.34
CA TYR A 6 -2.82 4.29 -6.11
C TYR A 6 -2.34 3.66 -7.42
N SER A 7 -1.77 2.46 -7.33
CA SER A 7 -1.20 1.72 -8.45
C SER A 7 -2.19 1.41 -9.57
N VAL A 8 -3.49 1.35 -9.27
CA VAL A 8 -4.57 1.06 -10.24
C VAL A 8 -5.82 1.90 -9.95
N GLY A 9 -6.60 2.17 -11.00
CA GLY A 9 -7.92 2.79 -10.88
C GLY A 9 -9.02 1.82 -10.45
N PHE A 10 -10.21 2.34 -10.14
CA PHE A 10 -11.35 1.51 -9.72
C PHE A 10 -11.78 0.50 -10.79
N ASP A 11 -11.85 0.92 -12.05
CA ASP A 11 -12.27 0.05 -13.15
C ASP A 11 -11.24 -1.08 -13.40
N GLU A 12 -9.95 -0.76 -13.36
CA GLU A 12 -8.85 -1.74 -13.46
C GLU A 12 -8.86 -2.72 -12.27
N PHE A 13 -9.11 -2.21 -11.05
CA PHE A 13 -9.27 -3.07 -9.88
C PHE A 13 -10.43 -4.06 -10.07
N CYS A 14 -11.58 -3.61 -10.57
CA CYS A 14 -12.72 -4.48 -10.87
C CYS A 14 -12.36 -5.55 -11.91
N GLN A 15 -11.59 -5.17 -12.94
CA GLN A 15 -11.12 -6.12 -13.95
C GLN A 15 -10.17 -7.17 -13.36
N PHE A 16 -9.23 -6.79 -12.50
CA PHE A 16 -8.32 -7.74 -11.85
C PHE A 16 -9.02 -8.63 -10.84
N ALA A 17 -9.98 -8.10 -10.09
CA ALA A 17 -10.79 -8.87 -9.14
C ALA A 17 -11.64 -9.96 -9.83
N SER A 18 -11.95 -9.81 -11.13
CA SER A 18 -12.61 -10.86 -11.91
C SER A 18 -11.69 -12.03 -12.27
N GLN A 19 -10.37 -11.83 -12.21
CA GLN A 19 -9.36 -12.80 -12.62
C GLN A 19 -8.81 -13.64 -11.45
N GLY A 20 -9.04 -13.22 -10.19
CA GLY A 20 -8.54 -13.90 -9.01
C GLY A 20 -8.99 -13.26 -7.70
N ASN A 21 -8.64 -13.87 -6.57
CA ASN A 21 -9.10 -13.45 -5.23
C ASN A 21 -8.13 -12.48 -4.50
N LEU A 22 -6.98 -12.15 -5.10
CA LEU A 22 -5.99 -11.25 -4.52
C LEU A 22 -5.55 -10.21 -5.54
N VAL A 23 -5.83 -8.94 -5.25
CA VAL A 23 -5.43 -7.79 -6.08
C VAL A 23 -4.59 -6.85 -5.20
N PRO A 24 -3.26 -6.78 -5.40
CA PRO A 24 -2.41 -5.88 -4.63
C PRO A 24 -2.68 -4.42 -5.03
N LEU A 25 -3.07 -3.60 -4.05
CA LEU A 25 -3.21 -2.16 -4.19
C LEU A 25 -2.15 -1.48 -3.34
N TYR A 26 -1.30 -0.68 -3.97
CA TYR A 26 -0.24 0.05 -3.27
C TYR A 26 -0.19 1.48 -3.77
N ARG A 27 0.58 2.31 -3.05
CA ARG A 27 0.96 3.64 -3.48
C ARG A 27 2.40 3.90 -3.10
N GLU A 28 3.06 4.72 -3.88
CA GLU A 28 4.38 5.22 -3.52
C GLU A 28 4.22 6.43 -2.57
N ILE A 29 5.14 6.52 -1.63
CA ILE A 29 5.25 7.63 -0.68
C ILE A 29 6.69 8.13 -0.66
N LEU A 30 6.87 9.45 -0.57
CA LEU A 30 8.18 10.02 -0.34
C LEU A 30 8.55 9.80 1.13
N ALA A 31 9.69 9.16 1.35
CA ALA A 31 10.14 8.71 2.66
C ALA A 31 11.66 8.85 2.80
N ASP A 32 12.23 9.89 2.20
CA ASP A 32 13.68 10.09 2.05
C ASP A 32 14.44 10.15 3.38
N PHE A 33 13.76 10.52 4.46
CA PHE A 33 14.31 10.55 5.83
C PHE A 33 14.02 9.29 6.63
N GLU A 34 13.26 8.34 6.08
CA GLU A 34 13.02 7.07 6.74
C GLU A 34 14.13 6.08 6.46
N THR A 35 14.43 5.27 7.47
CA THR A 35 15.16 4.01 7.34
C THR A 35 14.15 2.86 7.43
N PRO A 36 14.49 1.61 7.06
CA PRO A 36 13.59 0.48 7.23
C PRO A 36 13.05 0.36 8.67
N VAL A 37 13.91 0.58 9.67
CA VAL A 37 13.52 0.52 11.08
C VAL A 37 12.60 1.67 11.49
N SER A 38 12.88 2.91 11.05
CA SER A 38 12.02 4.04 11.39
C SER A 38 10.67 4.00 10.66
N ALA A 39 10.65 3.53 9.42
CA ALA A 39 9.42 3.29 8.66
C ALA A 39 8.56 2.24 9.36
N PHE A 40 9.15 1.09 9.71
CA PHE A 40 8.45 0.04 10.46
C PHE A 40 7.89 0.56 11.78
N SER A 41 8.71 1.27 12.57
CA SER A 41 8.27 1.84 13.85
C SER A 41 7.07 2.78 13.70
N LYS A 42 6.88 3.42 12.54
CA LYS A 42 5.78 4.34 12.26
C LYS A 42 4.52 3.64 11.76
N ILE A 43 4.66 2.58 10.97
CA ILE A 43 3.52 1.88 10.34
C ILE A 43 3.04 0.65 11.13
N ASN A 44 3.88 0.11 12.02
CA ASN A 44 3.54 -1.06 12.81
C ASN A 44 2.35 -0.75 13.75
N THR A 45 1.30 -1.57 13.66
CA THR A 45 0.06 -1.45 14.46
C THR A 45 -0.18 -2.60 15.45
N GLY A 46 0.76 -3.54 15.64
CA GLY A 46 0.61 -4.54 16.70
C GLY A 46 1.35 -5.86 16.53
N ALA A 47 0.82 -6.89 17.19
CA ALA A 47 1.51 -8.14 17.49
C ALA A 47 1.97 -8.98 16.28
N ASN A 48 1.41 -8.74 15.10
CA ASN A 48 1.68 -9.50 13.89
C ASN A 48 2.52 -8.74 12.85
N ALA A 49 3.06 -7.57 13.19
CA ALA A 49 3.96 -6.85 12.30
C ALA A 49 5.39 -7.42 12.37
N PHE A 50 6.06 -7.48 11.22
CA PHE A 50 7.42 -8.00 11.07
C PHE A 50 8.27 -7.08 10.18
N LEU A 51 9.59 -7.01 10.46
CA LEU A 51 10.62 -6.31 9.70
C LEU A 51 11.88 -7.18 9.58
#